data_AF-A0A4Q3SC01-F1
#
_entry.id   AF-A0A4Q3SC01-F1
#
_cell.length_a   1.000
_cell.length_b   1.000
_cell.length_c   1.000
_cell.angle_alpha   90.00
_cell.angle_beta   90.00
_cell.angle_gamma   90.00
#
_symmetry.space_group_name_H-M   'P 1'
#
loop_
_entity.id
_entity.type
_entity.pdbx_description
1 polymer ?
#
loop_
_entity_poly.entity_id
_entity_poly.type
_entity_poly.pdbx_seq_one_letter_code
_entity_poly.pdbx_strand_id
1 'polypeptide(L)'
;MSVNIFASFTKSTFATKLIDFALFIWLLTAGIRAYIFAVMVLTVIDVITGIIASVKKGEPFKSRVLRKGLLEKVLIYNLLMVSVFILEYIIKKAIGYDNYWLVLMTTTLIGTYELSSIFENLYVINPNLTFLKSLIKLSDKLRDKTISVAEGSIEKLDENISKKTD
;
A
#
# COMPACT_ATOMS: atom_id res chain seq x y z
N MET A 1 6.66 -1.59 -58.81
CA MET A 1 6.34 -2.49 -57.68
C MET A 1 7.11 -2.01 -56.47
N SER A 2 6.61 -0.94 -55.89
CA SER A 2 7.16 -0.25 -54.73
C SER A 2 6.00 -0.07 -53.76
N VAL A 3 6.32 0.07 -52.48
CA VAL A 3 5.43 0.20 -51.31
C VAL A 3 5.43 -1.10 -50.47
N ASN A 4 5.87 -0.94 -49.22
CA ASN A 4 5.80 -1.85 -48.06
C ASN A 4 7.09 -2.46 -47.49
N ILE A 5 8.23 -1.76 -47.52
CA ILE A 5 9.36 -2.09 -46.62
C ILE A 5 9.55 -1.03 -45.52
N PHE A 6 9.11 0.21 -45.75
CA PHE A 6 9.34 1.31 -44.78
C PHE A 6 8.30 1.40 -43.64
N ALA A 7 7.14 0.73 -43.75
CA ALA A 7 6.09 0.77 -42.72
C ALA A 7 6.33 -0.20 -41.53
N SER A 8 7.33 -1.08 -41.63
CA SER A 8 7.71 -2.03 -40.58
C SER A 8 8.63 -1.41 -39.52
N PHE A 9 9.38 -0.35 -39.87
CA PHE A 9 10.45 0.18 -39.03
C PHE A 9 10.01 1.22 -37.98
N THR A 10 8.79 1.77 -38.10
CA THR A 10 8.28 2.82 -37.20
C THR A 10 7.38 2.31 -36.08
N LYS A 11 6.74 1.13 -36.23
CA LYS A 11 6.00 0.49 -35.12
C LYS A 11 6.92 -0.11 -34.05
N SER A 12 8.15 -0.46 -34.43
CA SER A 12 9.13 -1.07 -33.55
C SER A 12 9.67 -0.11 -32.49
N THR A 13 9.71 1.20 -32.72
CA THR A 13 10.38 2.15 -31.82
C THR A 13 9.57 2.46 -30.57
N PHE A 14 8.23 2.44 -30.67
CA PHE A 14 7.36 2.66 -29.51
C PHE A 14 7.31 1.42 -28.62
N ALA A 15 7.15 0.23 -29.22
CA ALA A 15 7.15 -1.03 -28.49
C ALA A 15 8.49 -1.28 -27.79
N THR A 16 9.63 -1.03 -28.45
CA THR A 16 10.94 -1.16 -27.80
C THR A 16 11.11 -0.14 -26.69
N LYS A 17 10.74 1.13 -26.87
CA LYS A 17 10.78 2.14 -25.80
C LYS A 17 9.90 1.79 -24.61
N LEU A 18 8.75 1.15 -24.84
CA LEU A 18 7.83 0.73 -23.79
C LEU A 18 8.36 -0.49 -23.04
N ILE A 19 9.01 -1.42 -23.75
CA ILE A 19 9.75 -2.54 -23.16
C ILE A 19 10.95 -2.02 -22.37
N ASP A 20 11.73 -1.08 -22.91
CA ASP A 20 12.87 -0.46 -22.22
C ASP A 20 12.42 0.29 -20.96
N PHE A 21 11.28 0.96 -21.02
CA PHE A 21 10.67 1.62 -19.85
C PHE A 21 10.17 0.61 -18.81
N ALA A 22 9.53 -0.49 -19.24
CA ALA A 22 9.12 -1.57 -18.35
C ALA A 22 10.34 -2.28 -17.72
N LEU A 23 11.39 -2.51 -18.49
CA LEU A 23 12.67 -3.05 -18.02
C LEU A 23 13.37 -2.07 -17.08
N PHE A 24 13.32 -0.77 -17.34
CA PHE A 24 13.84 0.26 -16.45
C PHE A 24 13.09 0.27 -15.10
N ILE A 25 11.76 0.17 -15.11
CA ILE A 25 10.96 -0.02 -13.89
C ILE A 25 11.33 -1.33 -13.18
N TRP A 26 11.52 -2.41 -13.94
CA TRP A 26 11.92 -3.72 -13.42
C TRP A 26 13.34 -3.69 -12.80
N LEU A 27 14.26 -2.93 -13.38
CA LEU A 27 15.63 -2.77 -12.89
C LEU A 27 15.68 -1.84 -11.67
N LEU A 28 14.92 -0.75 -11.69
CA LEU A 28 14.77 0.18 -10.56
C LEU A 28 14.25 -0.53 -9.32
N THR A 29 13.32 -1.46 -9.51
CA THR A 29 12.74 -2.22 -8.40
C THR A 29 13.69 -3.28 -7.85
N ALA A 30 14.83 -3.55 -8.48
CA ALA A 30 15.71 -4.67 -8.12
C ALA A 30 16.14 -4.68 -6.63
N GLY A 31 16.38 -3.51 -6.04
CA GLY A 31 16.73 -3.34 -4.63
C GLY A 31 15.54 -3.38 -3.67
N ILE A 32 14.31 -3.13 -4.15
CA ILE A 32 13.08 -3.09 -3.34
C ILE A 32 12.18 -4.33 -3.55
N ARG A 33 12.55 -5.24 -4.45
CA ARG A 33 11.77 -6.44 -4.82
C ARG A 33 11.27 -7.20 -3.59
N ALA A 34 12.14 -7.49 -2.63
CA ALA A 34 11.77 -8.25 -1.45
C ALA A 34 10.63 -7.60 -0.65
N TYR A 35 10.65 -6.27 -0.52
CA TYR A 35 9.62 -5.52 0.18
C TYR A 35 8.29 -5.48 -0.58
N ILE A 36 8.34 -5.29 -1.91
CA ILE A 36 7.14 -5.33 -2.75
C ILE A 36 6.49 -6.72 -2.69
N PHE A 37 7.30 -7.79 -2.79
CA PHE A 37 6.79 -9.15 -2.67
C PHE A 37 6.19 -9.42 -1.29
N ALA A 38 6.83 -8.95 -0.21
CA ALA A 38 6.29 -9.10 1.15
C ALA A 38 4.92 -8.45 1.28
N VAL A 39 4.76 -7.20 0.83
CA VAL A 39 3.48 -6.49 0.85
C VAL A 39 2.43 -7.20 -0.01
N MET A 40 2.79 -7.64 -1.22
CA MET A 40 1.85 -8.36 -2.08
C MET A 40 1.37 -9.67 -1.46
N VAL A 41 2.27 -10.45 -0.87
CA VAL A 41 1.90 -11.71 -0.20
C VAL A 41 0.97 -11.45 0.97
N LEU A 42 1.29 -10.45 1.81
CA LEU A 42 0.45 -10.03 2.92
C LEU A 42 -0.95 -9.61 2.45
N THR A 43 -1.04 -8.80 1.40
CA THR A 43 -2.34 -8.37 0.85
C THR A 43 -3.14 -9.51 0.25
N VAL A 44 -2.49 -10.50 -0.38
CA VAL A 44 -3.19 -11.70 -0.87
C VAL A 44 -3.74 -12.52 0.30
N ILE A 45 -2.95 -12.72 1.36
CA ILE A 45 -3.40 -13.42 2.57
C ILE A 45 -4.57 -12.67 3.22
N ASP A 46 -4.45 -11.34 3.36
CA ASP A 46 -5.52 -10.49 3.89
C ASP A 46 -6.82 -10.69 3.13
N VAL A 47 -6.77 -10.60 1.80
CA VAL A 47 -7.95 -10.77 0.96
C VAL A 47 -8.54 -12.18 1.07
N ILE A 48 -7.71 -13.23 1.08
CA ILE A 48 -8.19 -14.61 1.28
C ILE A 48 -8.88 -14.74 2.64
N THR A 49 -8.26 -14.25 3.72
CA THR A 49 -8.84 -14.32 5.06
C THR A 49 -10.14 -13.51 5.16
N GLY A 50 -10.21 -12.34 4.52
CA GLY A 50 -11.41 -11.51 4.44
C GLY A 50 -12.57 -12.20 3.69
N ILE A 51 -12.27 -12.91 2.59
CA ILE A 51 -13.29 -13.71 1.88
C ILE A 51 -13.86 -14.79 2.81
N ILE A 52 -12.98 -15.57 3.47
CA ILE A 52 -13.41 -16.67 4.36
C ILE A 52 -14.23 -16.11 5.54
N ALA A 53 -13.79 -14.99 6.13
CA ALA A 53 -14.50 -14.32 7.21
C ALA A 53 -15.90 -13.82 6.78
N SER A 54 -16.01 -13.21 5.59
CA SER A 54 -17.28 -12.72 5.04
C SER A 54 -18.27 -13.85 4.77
N VAL A 55 -17.79 -14.97 4.18
CA VAL A 55 -18.61 -16.18 3.99
C VAL A 55 -19.12 -16.70 5.32
N LYS A 56 -18.29 -16.71 6.36
CA LYS A 56 -18.69 -17.18 7.70
C LYS A 56 -19.70 -16.26 8.39
N LYS A 57 -19.69 -14.96 8.09
CA LYS A 57 -20.69 -13.99 8.56
C LYS A 57 -22.03 -14.06 7.81
N GLY A 58 -22.11 -14.80 6.70
CA GLY A 58 -23.29 -14.86 5.84
C GLY A 58 -23.52 -13.59 5.02
N GLU A 59 -22.48 -12.76 4.84
CA GLU A 59 -22.57 -11.54 4.04
C GLU A 59 -22.51 -11.87 2.54
N PRO A 60 -23.33 -11.21 1.69
CA PRO A 60 -23.34 -11.48 0.27
C PRO A 60 -22.03 -11.03 -0.38
N PHE A 61 -21.29 -11.99 -0.92
CA PHE A 61 -20.01 -11.74 -1.58
C PHE A 61 -20.21 -10.97 -2.89
N LYS A 62 -19.86 -9.68 -2.91
CA LYS A 62 -19.88 -8.85 -4.13
C LYS A 62 -18.49 -8.79 -4.76
N SER A 63 -18.31 -9.41 -5.93
CA SER A 63 -17.06 -9.35 -6.73
C SER A 63 -16.54 -7.92 -6.94
N ARG A 64 -17.44 -6.94 -7.02
CA ARG A 64 -17.10 -5.52 -7.16
C ARG A 64 -16.36 -4.96 -5.94
N VAL A 65 -16.72 -5.40 -4.74
CA VAL A 65 -16.08 -4.98 -3.48
C VAL A 65 -14.69 -5.59 -3.36
N LEU A 66 -14.54 -6.86 -3.74
CA LEU A 66 -13.25 -7.54 -3.78
C LEU A 66 -12.27 -6.86 -4.76
N ARG A 67 -12.71 -6.62 -6.00
CA ARG A 67 -11.87 -5.98 -7.01
C ARG A 67 -11.48 -4.57 -6.57
N LYS A 68 -12.43 -3.81 -6.03
CA LYS A 68 -12.12 -2.46 -5.54
C LYS A 68 -11.11 -2.53 -4.40
N GLY A 69 -11.36 -3.32 -3.36
CA GLY A 69 -10.44 -3.45 -2.21
C GLY A 69 -9.05 -3.98 -2.58
N LEU A 70 -8.97 -5.09 -3.32
CA LEU A 70 -7.69 -5.71 -3.69
C LEU A 70 -6.89 -4.82 -4.66
N LEU A 71 -7.53 -4.35 -5.76
CA LEU A 71 -6.81 -3.56 -6.76
C LEU A 71 -6.39 -2.20 -6.20
N GLU A 72 -7.25 -1.56 -5.40
CA GLU A 72 -6.93 -0.27 -4.79
C GLU A 72 -5.77 -0.43 -3.79
N LYS A 73 -5.78 -1.45 -2.92
CA LYS A 73 -4.66 -1.74 -2.02
C LYS A 73 -3.36 -2.01 -2.79
N VAL A 74 -3.40 -2.93 -3.76
CA VAL A 74 -2.20 -3.29 -4.54
C VAL A 74 -1.65 -2.08 -5.29
N LEU A 75 -2.50 -1.27 -5.92
CA LEU A 75 -2.05 -0.12 -6.70
C LEU A 75 -1.51 0.99 -5.81
N ILE A 76 -2.21 1.32 -4.70
CA ILE A 76 -1.76 2.34 -3.74
C ILE A 76 -0.46 1.92 -3.07
N TYR A 77 -0.33 0.67 -2.61
CA TYR A 77 0.89 0.20 -1.95
C TYR A 77 2.08 0.16 -2.91
N ASN A 78 1.90 -0.32 -4.14
CA ASN A 78 2.98 -0.28 -5.13
C ASN A 78 3.40 1.16 -5.46
N LEU A 79 2.44 2.07 -5.65
CA LEU A 79 2.71 3.48 -5.92
C LEU A 79 3.46 4.14 -4.75
N LEU A 80 3.02 3.87 -3.51
CA LEU A 80 3.66 4.36 -2.30
C LEU A 80 5.09 3.84 -2.17
N MET A 81 5.30 2.55 -2.38
CA MET A 81 6.62 1.92 -2.29
C MET A 81 7.61 2.48 -3.33
N VAL A 82 7.16 2.67 -4.57
CA VAL A 82 7.99 3.31 -5.62
C VAL A 82 8.28 4.77 -5.25
N SER A 83 7.30 5.51 -4.75
CA SER A 83 7.47 6.91 -4.36
C SER A 83 8.48 7.06 -3.21
N VAL A 84 8.38 6.22 -2.18
CA VAL A 84 9.31 6.21 -1.05
C VAL A 84 10.71 5.79 -1.49
N PHE A 85 10.82 4.83 -2.42
CA PHE A 85 12.11 4.44 -2.98
C PHE A 85 12.80 5.58 -3.73
N ILE A 86 12.06 6.30 -4.58
CA ILE A 86 12.58 7.47 -5.30
C ILE A 86 12.99 8.56 -4.30
N LEU A 87 12.17 8.81 -3.28
CA LEU A 87 12.48 9.79 -2.24
C LEU A 87 13.75 9.41 -1.48
N GLU A 88 13.88 8.15 -1.08
CA GLU A 88 15.07 7.62 -0.40
C GLU A 88 16.33 7.80 -1.27
N TYR A 89 16.23 7.51 -2.57
CA TYR A 89 17.32 7.71 -3.52
C TYR A 89 17.74 9.18 -3.65
N ILE A 90 16.78 10.10 -3.73
CA ILE A 90 17.05 11.54 -3.80
C ILE A 90 17.74 12.02 -2.53
N ILE A 91 17.25 11.60 -1.35
CA ILE A 91 17.82 12.00 -0.06
C ILE A 91 19.24 11.47 0.10
N LYS A 92 19.51 10.19 -0.23
CA LYS A 92 20.86 9.61 -0.23
C LYS A 92 21.83 10.47 -1.04
N LYS A 93 21.41 10.86 -2.25
CA LYS A 93 22.23 11.67 -3.16
C LYS A 93 22.42 13.11 -2.67
N ALA A 94 21.41 13.71 -2.05
CA ALA A 94 21.45 15.10 -1.61
C ALA A 94 22.24 15.29 -0.30
N ILE A 95 22.10 14.37 0.65
CA ILE A 95 22.65 14.49 2.01
C ILE A 95 23.98 13.72 2.16
N GLY A 96 24.31 12.82 1.23
CA GLY A 96 25.56 12.04 1.27
C GLY A 96 25.59 11.01 2.41
N TYR A 97 24.40 10.54 2.82
CA TYR A 97 24.26 9.52 3.85
C TYR A 97 23.70 8.24 3.24
N ASP A 98 24.47 7.16 3.27
CA ASP A 98 24.17 5.96 2.48
C ASP A 98 23.05 5.08 3.08
N ASN A 99 22.78 5.23 4.37
CA ASN A 99 21.88 4.34 5.12
C ASN A 99 20.57 5.02 5.51
N TYR A 100 19.69 5.22 4.54
CA TYR A 100 18.28 5.53 4.82
C TYR A 100 17.45 4.24 4.82
N TRP A 101 16.55 4.14 5.79
CA TRP A 101 15.73 2.96 6.04
C TRP A 101 14.25 3.25 5.74
N LEU A 102 13.96 4.23 4.88
CA LEU A 102 12.60 4.72 4.64
C LEU A 102 11.73 3.63 4.02
N VAL A 103 12.26 2.93 3.01
CA VAL A 103 11.59 1.79 2.39
C VAL A 103 11.27 0.70 3.41
N LEU A 104 12.21 0.37 4.31
CA LEU A 104 11.97 -0.62 5.37
C LEU A 104 10.88 -0.15 6.33
N MET A 105 10.93 1.11 6.77
CA MET A 105 9.93 1.68 7.68
C MET A 105 8.54 1.67 7.05
N THR A 106 8.40 2.13 5.80
CA THR A 106 7.13 2.09 5.07
C THR A 106 6.62 0.66 4.92
N THR A 107 7.50 -0.28 4.57
CA THR A 107 7.10 -1.70 4.47
C THR A 107 6.61 -2.25 5.80
N THR A 108 7.27 -1.90 6.90
CA THR A 108 6.88 -2.34 8.24
C THR A 108 5.52 -1.76 8.65
N LEU A 109 5.24 -0.50 8.30
CA LEU A 109 3.94 0.13 8.55
C LEU A 109 2.82 -0.53 7.76
N ILE A 110 3.02 -0.73 6.45
CA ILE A 110 2.05 -1.44 5.60
C ILE A 110 1.84 -2.86 6.11
N GLY A 111 2.92 -3.57 6.43
CA GLY A 111 2.85 -4.93 6.94
C GLY A 111 2.10 -5.02 8.27
N THR A 112 2.31 -4.07 9.19
CA THR A 112 1.57 -4.02 10.46
C THR A 112 0.08 -3.76 10.23
N TYR A 113 -0.25 -2.87 9.29
CA TYR A 113 -1.64 -2.60 8.91
C TYR A 113 -2.34 -3.84 8.34
N GLU A 114 -1.71 -4.53 7.38
CA GLU A 114 -2.27 -5.74 6.76
C GLU A 114 -2.34 -6.90 7.76
N LEU A 115 -1.35 -7.06 8.64
CA LEU A 115 -1.39 -8.05 9.72
C LEU A 115 -2.55 -7.81 10.68
N SER A 116 -2.83 -6.54 11.04
CA SER A 116 -3.99 -6.21 11.88
C SER A 116 -5.30 -6.64 11.20
N SER A 117 -5.44 -6.34 9.91
CA SER A 117 -6.61 -6.73 9.10
C SER A 117 -6.76 -8.26 9.03
N ILE A 118 -5.66 -9.00 8.84
CA ILE A 118 -5.63 -10.46 8.88
C ILE A 118 -6.10 -10.98 10.25
N PHE A 119 -5.64 -10.37 11.36
CA PHE A 119 -6.04 -10.79 12.71
C PHE A 119 -7.54 -10.56 12.98
N GLU A 120 -8.11 -9.47 12.49
CA GLU A 120 -9.56 -9.22 12.55
C GLU A 120 -10.34 -10.31 11.81
N ASN A 121 -9.91 -10.64 10.58
CA ASN A 121 -10.52 -11.70 9.78
C ASN A 121 -10.39 -13.08 10.45
N LEU A 122 -9.21 -13.40 11.00
CA LEU A 122 -8.97 -14.65 11.72
C LEU A 122 -9.83 -14.78 12.97
N TYR A 123 -10.07 -13.69 13.71
CA TYR A 123 -10.95 -13.72 14.88
C TYR A 123 -12.41 -14.05 14.52
N VAL A 124 -12.90 -13.55 13.38
CA VAL A 124 -14.22 -13.95 12.83
C VAL A 124 -14.23 -15.44 12.49
N ILE A 125 -13.17 -15.93 11.85
CA ILE A 125 -13.04 -17.33 11.44
C ILE A 125 -12.88 -18.27 12.63
N ASN A 126 -12.18 -17.87 13.69
CA ASN A 126 -12.00 -18.67 14.90
C ASN A 126 -12.01 -17.80 16.16
N PRO A 127 -13.18 -17.63 16.80
CA PRO A 127 -13.33 -16.79 17.99
C PRO A 127 -12.59 -17.31 19.24
N ASN A 128 -12.17 -18.57 19.24
CA ASN A 128 -11.49 -19.19 20.39
C ASN A 128 -10.04 -18.70 20.59
N LEU A 129 -9.54 -17.87 19.67
CA LEU A 129 -8.20 -17.28 19.76
C LEU A 129 -8.21 -16.04 20.68
N THR A 130 -8.17 -16.28 21.99
CA THR A 130 -8.21 -15.22 23.03
C THR A 130 -7.11 -14.17 22.89
N PHE A 131 -5.93 -14.54 22.38
CA PHE A 131 -4.83 -13.60 22.13
C PHE A 131 -5.18 -12.56 21.04
N LEU A 132 -5.89 -12.96 19.98
CA LEU A 132 -6.32 -12.04 18.91
C LEU A 132 -7.28 -10.97 19.45
N LYS A 133 -8.16 -11.34 20.39
CA LYS A 133 -9.07 -10.40 21.05
C LYS A 133 -8.32 -9.29 21.79
N SER A 134 -7.20 -9.62 22.44
CA SER A 134 -6.35 -8.63 23.12
C SER A 134 -5.61 -7.74 22.12
N LEU A 135 -5.11 -8.28 21.01
CA LEU A 135 -4.47 -7.50 19.95
C LEU A 135 -5.44 -6.54 19.27
N ILE A 136 -6.63 -7.00 18.91
CA ILE A 136 -7.67 -6.18 18.27
C ILE A 136 -8.07 -5.02 19.21
N LYS A 137 -8.32 -5.30 20.49
CA LYS A 137 -8.62 -4.25 21.48
C LYS A 137 -7.51 -3.20 21.61
N LEU A 138 -6.25 -3.61 21.46
CA LEU A 138 -5.12 -2.70 21.55
C LEU A 138 -5.01 -1.85 20.28
N SER A 139 -5.22 -2.45 19.11
CA SER A 139 -5.32 -1.75 17.82
C SER A 139 -6.43 -0.70 17.82
N ASP A 140 -7.65 -1.08 18.22
CA ASP A 140 -8.80 -0.16 18.27
C ASP A 140 -8.53 1.04 19.19
N LYS A 141 -7.96 0.80 20.39
CA LYS A 141 -7.58 1.87 21.32
C LYS A 141 -6.55 2.83 20.72
N LEU A 142 -5.58 2.33 19.95
CA LEU A 142 -4.60 3.18 19.29
C LEU A 142 -5.27 4.02 18.21
N ARG A 143 -6.14 3.42 17.39
CA ARG A 143 -6.88 4.13 16.34
C ARG A 143 -7.75 5.26 16.91
N ASP A 144 -8.53 4.97 17.94
CA ASP A 144 -9.43 5.94 18.57
C ASP A 144 -8.63 7.10 19.19
N LYS A 145 -7.48 6.78 19.81
CA LYS A 145 -6.58 7.80 20.35
C LYS A 145 -5.99 8.69 19.24
N THR A 146 -5.57 8.11 18.12
CA THR A 146 -5.07 8.88 16.97
C THR A 146 -6.14 9.81 16.40
N ILE A 147 -7.39 9.35 16.30
CA ILE A 147 -8.52 10.18 15.84
C ILE A 147 -8.75 11.36 16.79
N SER A 148 -8.82 11.11 18.11
CA SER A 148 -9.04 12.18 19.10
C SER A 148 -7.93 13.23 19.10
N VAL A 149 -6.68 12.83 18.83
CA VAL A 149 -5.56 13.76 18.71
C VAL A 149 -5.69 14.59 17.43
N ALA A 150 -6.09 13.97 16.31
CA ALA A 150 -6.30 14.68 15.05
C ALA A 150 -7.44 15.70 15.17
N GLU A 151 -8.57 15.33 15.78
CA GLU A 151 -9.69 16.23 16.06
C GLU A 151 -9.26 17.41 16.93
N GLY A 152 -8.56 17.16 18.03
CA GLY A 152 -8.06 18.22 18.90
C GLY A 152 -7.01 19.14 18.23
N SER A 153 -6.29 18.67 17.21
CA SER A 153 -5.42 19.53 16.40
C SER A 153 -6.20 20.40 15.41
N ILE A 154 -7.30 19.89 14.85
CA ILE A 154 -8.18 20.65 13.95
C ILE A 154 -8.91 21.74 14.72
N GLU A 155 -9.49 21.43 15.88
CA GLU A 155 -10.16 22.44 16.72
C GLU A 155 -9.24 23.59 17.09
N LYS A 156 -7.99 23.29 17.47
CA LYS A 156 -6.98 24.33 17.75
C LYS A 156 -6.60 25.16 16.53
N LEU A 157 -6.64 24.60 15.32
CA LEU A 157 -6.39 25.36 14.09
C LEU A 157 -7.55 26.30 13.80
N ASP A 158 -8.80 25.83 13.94
CA ASP A 158 -10.00 26.63 13.73
C ASP A 158 -10.09 27.80 14.73
N GLU A 159 -9.81 27.57 16.01
CA GLU A 159 -9.75 28.65 17.02
C GLU A 159 -8.69 29.71 16.70
N ASN A 160 -7.52 29.30 16.20
CA ASN A 160 -6.45 30.22 15.83
C ASN A 160 -6.76 31.01 14.56
N ILE A 161 -7.52 30.45 13.62
CA ILE A 161 -8.00 31.16 12.43
C ILE A 161 -9.08 32.18 12.84
N SER A 162 -10.04 31.79 13.68
CA SER A 162 -11.08 32.70 14.18
C SER A 162 -10.48 33.92 14.88
N LYS A 163 -9.51 33.72 15.79
CA LYS A 163 -8.83 34.82 16.51
C LYS A 163 -7.98 35.74 15.64
N LYS A 164 -7.68 35.37 14.40
CA LYS A 164 -6.86 36.18 13.47
C LYS A 164 -7.72 36.99 12.49
N THR A 165 -9.03 36.74 12.48
CA THR A 165 -10.00 37.35 11.56
C THR A 165 -10.89 38.38 12.26
N ASP A 166 -10.82 38.46 13.60
CA ASP A 166 -11.32 39.53 14.46
C ASP A 166 -10.19 40.55 14.77
#